data_AF-A0A831SHC1-F1
#
_entry.id   AF-A0A831SHC1-F1
#
_cell.length_a   1.000
_cell.length_b   1.000
_cell.length_c   1.000
_cell.angle_alpha   90.00
_cell.angle_beta   90.00
_cell.angle_gamma   90.00
#
_symmetry.space_group_name_H-M   'P 1'
#
loop_
_entity.id
_entity.type
_entity.pdbx_description
1 polymer ?
#
loop_
_entity_poly.entity_id
_entity_poly.type
_entity_poly.pdbx_seq_one_letter_code
_entity_poly.pdbx_strand_id
1 'polypeptide(L)'
;MFQFSESSLWLLPTISVYVIVAWFIRLYLKDGDKRKLLFSVVFLLASIDYILLSINYSLSSNLILYNAYLLLSVPLQVVILVAVVESIYEIKNFDKAFNIFVALFTLLLLTVFIPVSLREILKSVRILIAAAVIAIALYSLIKTKKPSSVMFLFSIVCFSVAGTSTVNNLTELAVFSYTVGYVFVALTFSVSLGYE
;
A
#
# COMPACT_ATOMS: atom_id res chain seq x y z
N MET A 1 -9.99 -2.90 32.86
CA MET A 1 -9.49 -1.89 31.89
C MET A 1 -8.26 -2.49 31.25
N PHE A 2 -8.36 -3.03 30.04
CA PHE A 2 -7.21 -3.62 29.35
C PHE A 2 -6.29 -2.47 28.90
N GLN A 3 -5.14 -2.30 29.57
CA GLN A 3 -4.06 -1.45 29.07
C GLN A 3 -3.42 -2.18 27.89
N PHE A 4 -3.96 -1.94 26.69
CA PHE A 4 -3.27 -2.27 25.46
C PHE A 4 -2.00 -1.42 25.39
N SER A 5 -0.83 -2.04 25.18
CA SER A 5 0.36 -1.25 24.86
C SER A 5 0.13 -0.57 23.52
N GLU A 6 0.67 0.63 23.31
CA GLU A 6 0.53 1.36 22.04
C GLU A 6 0.99 0.50 20.84
N SER A 7 1.95 -0.39 21.04
CA SER A 7 2.44 -1.35 20.05
C SER A 7 1.35 -2.36 19.61
N SER A 8 0.47 -2.77 20.53
CA SER A 8 -0.61 -3.73 20.22
C SER A 8 -1.72 -3.13 19.34
N LEU A 9 -1.84 -1.79 19.26
CA LEU A 9 -2.81 -1.14 18.38
C LEU A 9 -2.53 -1.40 16.89
N TRP A 10 -1.26 -1.64 16.52
CA TRP A 10 -0.86 -1.98 15.15
C TRP A 10 -1.38 -3.36 14.69
N LEU A 11 -1.91 -4.19 15.59
CA LEU A 11 -2.62 -5.41 15.22
C LEU A 11 -3.90 -5.11 14.43
N LEU A 12 -4.55 -3.97 14.66
CA LEU A 12 -5.77 -3.59 13.94
C LEU A 12 -5.55 -3.48 12.43
N PRO A 13 -4.65 -2.58 11.92
CA PRO A 13 -4.39 -2.48 10.49
C PRO A 13 -3.77 -3.78 9.94
N THR A 14 -3.01 -4.52 10.75
CA THR A 14 -2.48 -5.84 10.36
C THR A 14 -3.62 -6.80 10.03
N ILE A 15 -4.58 -6.98 10.95
CA ILE A 15 -5.75 -7.86 10.74
C ILE A 15 -6.57 -7.38 9.54
N SER A 16 -6.82 -6.07 9.41
CA SER A 16 -7.54 -5.51 8.26
C SER A 16 -6.88 -5.86 6.94
N VAL A 17 -5.55 -5.76 6.85
CA VAL A 17 -4.78 -6.17 5.68
C VAL A 17 -4.98 -7.65 5.38
N TYR A 18 -4.81 -8.53 6.36
CA TYR A 18 -4.95 -9.98 6.14
C TYR A 18 -6.36 -10.37 5.68
N VAL A 19 -7.40 -9.72 6.22
CA VAL A 19 -8.79 -9.93 5.77
C VAL A 19 -8.96 -9.52 4.30
N ILE A 20 -8.45 -8.35 3.91
CA ILE A 20 -8.54 -7.87 2.51
C ILE A 20 -7.73 -8.77 1.58
N VAL A 21 -6.52 -9.17 1.98
CA VAL A 21 -5.67 -10.09 1.22
C VAL A 21 -6.37 -11.42 0.99
N ALA A 22 -6.94 -12.03 2.03
CA ALA A 22 -7.66 -13.28 1.92
C ALA A 22 -8.86 -13.16 0.98
N TRP A 23 -9.60 -12.05 1.07
CA TRP A 23 -10.70 -11.78 0.16
C TRP A 23 -10.25 -11.61 -1.29
N PHE A 24 -9.17 -10.88 -1.55
CA PHE A 24 -8.63 -10.68 -2.89
C PHE A 24 -8.05 -11.97 -3.49
N ILE A 25 -7.39 -12.81 -2.70
CA ILE A 25 -6.93 -14.14 -3.12
C ILE A 25 -8.13 -15.01 -3.50
N ARG A 26 -9.19 -15.01 -2.69
CA ARG A 26 -10.41 -15.76 -3.00
C ARG A 26 -11.04 -15.28 -4.32
N LEU A 27 -11.09 -13.97 -4.54
CA LEU A 27 -11.59 -13.40 -5.78
C LEU A 27 -10.69 -13.76 -6.98
N TYR A 28 -9.37 -13.70 -6.82
CA TYR A 28 -8.40 -14.11 -7.84
C TYR A 28 -8.57 -15.58 -8.24
N LEU A 29 -8.76 -16.48 -7.27
CA LEU A 29 -8.99 -17.91 -7.57
C LEU A 29 -10.30 -18.15 -8.34
N LYS A 30 -11.26 -17.23 -8.27
CA LYS A 30 -12.55 -17.33 -8.97
C LYS A 30 -12.47 -16.87 -10.43
N ASP A 31 -11.75 -15.80 -10.73
CA ASP A 31 -11.74 -15.20 -12.07
C ASP A 31 -10.36 -15.04 -12.74
N GLY A 32 -9.28 -15.40 -12.05
CA GLY A 32 -7.92 -15.35 -12.57
C GLY A 32 -7.36 -13.94 -12.74
N ASP A 33 -8.01 -12.91 -12.21
CA ASP A 33 -7.60 -11.52 -12.40
C ASP A 33 -6.31 -11.19 -11.60
N LYS A 34 -5.18 -11.10 -12.32
CA LYS A 34 -3.86 -10.81 -11.73
C LYS A 34 -3.78 -9.46 -11.04
N ARG A 35 -4.71 -8.52 -11.28
CA ARG A 35 -4.79 -7.25 -10.53
C ARG A 35 -4.94 -7.52 -9.05
N LYS A 36 -5.86 -8.41 -8.69
CA LYS A 36 -6.17 -8.75 -7.30
C LYS A 36 -4.99 -9.42 -6.63
N LEU A 37 -4.31 -10.32 -7.35
CA LEU A 37 -3.07 -10.94 -6.89
C LEU A 37 -1.98 -9.90 -6.62
N LEU A 38 -1.81 -8.91 -7.51
CA LEU A 38 -0.85 -7.83 -7.33
C LEU A 38 -1.13 -7.04 -6.05
N PHE A 39 -2.37 -6.63 -5.81
CA PHE A 39 -2.76 -5.95 -4.58
C PHE A 39 -2.55 -6.83 -3.34
N SER A 40 -2.89 -8.12 -3.40
CA SER A 40 -2.67 -9.06 -2.29
C SER A 40 -1.20 -9.13 -1.89
N VAL A 41 -0.30 -9.33 -2.85
CA VAL A 41 1.15 -9.41 -2.60
C VAL A 41 1.63 -8.12 -1.95
N VAL A 42 1.22 -6.99 -2.48
CA VAL A 42 1.69 -5.69 -2.03
C VAL A 42 1.15 -5.30 -0.66
N PHE A 43 -0.11 -5.62 -0.34
CA PHE A 43 -0.64 -5.43 1.01
C PHE A 43 0.04 -6.35 2.02
N LEU A 44 0.39 -7.59 1.64
CA LEU A 44 1.22 -8.45 2.49
C LEU A 44 2.62 -7.85 2.74
N LEU A 45 3.22 -7.19 1.76
CA LEU A 45 4.48 -6.48 1.98
C LEU A 45 4.28 -5.29 2.93
N ALA A 46 3.16 -4.56 2.80
CA ALA A 46 2.84 -3.44 3.68
C ALA A 46 2.58 -3.87 5.13
N SER A 47 2.05 -5.07 5.37
CA SER A 47 1.81 -5.54 6.74
C SER A 47 3.09 -5.78 7.53
N ILE A 48 4.23 -5.97 6.85
CA ILE A 48 5.55 -6.08 7.50
C ILE A 48 5.84 -4.82 8.33
N ASP A 49 5.47 -3.63 7.84
CA ASP A 49 5.65 -2.37 8.58
C ASP A 49 4.88 -2.39 9.91
N TYR A 50 3.62 -2.84 9.87
CA TYR A 50 2.78 -2.90 11.07
C TYR A 50 3.24 -3.97 12.05
N ILE A 51 3.69 -5.13 11.55
CA ILE A 51 4.23 -6.21 12.38
C ILE A 51 5.49 -5.71 13.11
N LEU A 52 6.40 -5.03 12.41
CA LEU A 52 7.63 -4.48 13.00
C LEU A 52 7.33 -3.42 14.06
N LEU A 53 6.32 -2.56 13.82
CA LEU A 53 5.83 -1.59 14.81
C LEU A 53 5.17 -2.28 16.02
N SER A 54 4.46 -3.39 15.81
CA SER A 54 3.85 -4.18 16.89
C SER A 54 4.87 -4.83 17.82
N ILE A 55 5.98 -5.33 17.28
CA ILE A 55 7.04 -5.96 18.09
C ILE A 55 8.12 -4.98 18.55
N ASN A 56 7.98 -3.69 18.22
CA ASN A 56 8.93 -2.62 18.52
C ASN A 56 10.38 -2.97 18.10
N TYR A 57 10.53 -3.49 16.88
CA TYR A 57 11.82 -4.00 16.40
C TYR A 57 12.77 -2.85 16.01
N SER A 58 13.99 -2.86 16.57
CA SER A 58 15.02 -1.86 16.27
C SER A 58 15.76 -2.18 14.96
N LEU A 59 15.26 -1.60 13.87
CA LEU A 59 15.81 -1.72 12.52
C LEU A 59 17.22 -1.13 12.34
N SER A 60 17.68 -0.25 13.25
CA SER A 60 18.98 0.44 13.13
C SER A 60 20.20 -0.46 13.35
N SER A 61 19.98 -1.67 13.87
CA SER A 61 21.04 -2.62 14.21
C SER A 61 21.67 -3.32 12.99
N ASN A 62 20.95 -3.40 11.85
CA ASN A 62 21.40 -4.12 10.67
C ASN A 62 21.04 -3.35 9.39
N LEU A 63 22.08 -2.86 8.69
CA LEU A 63 21.92 -2.03 7.49
C LEU A 63 21.16 -2.76 6.37
N ILE A 64 21.37 -4.06 6.19
CA ILE A 64 20.70 -4.86 5.16
C ILE A 64 19.21 -4.95 5.47
N LEU A 65 18.84 -5.23 6.73
CA LEU A 65 17.44 -5.25 7.16
C LEU A 65 16.79 -3.87 7.06
N TYR A 66 17.54 -2.81 7.39
CA TYR A 66 17.06 -1.44 7.23
C TYR A 66 16.81 -1.06 5.77
N ASN A 67 17.73 -1.42 4.87
CA ASN A 67 17.57 -1.19 3.44
C ASN A 67 16.41 -2.01 2.85
N ALA A 68 16.26 -3.28 3.27
CA ALA A 68 15.12 -4.12 2.87
C ALA A 68 13.80 -3.48 3.29
N TYR A 69 13.69 -3.08 4.56
CA TYR A 69 12.53 -2.37 5.10
C TYR A 69 12.18 -1.11 4.30
N LEU A 70 13.18 -0.26 4.03
CA LEU A 70 12.96 0.94 3.21
C LEU A 70 12.52 0.60 1.77
N LEU A 71 12.93 -0.54 1.23
CA LEU A 71 12.56 -0.92 -0.12
C LEU A 71 11.13 -1.45 -0.23
N LEU A 72 10.68 -2.20 0.79
CA LEU A 72 9.40 -2.91 0.79
C LEU A 72 8.18 -2.00 0.67
N SER A 73 8.30 -0.73 1.07
CA SER A 73 7.17 0.22 0.96
C SER A 73 7.02 0.85 -0.43
N VAL A 74 8.03 0.76 -1.31
CA VAL A 74 7.98 1.36 -2.67
C VAL A 74 6.99 0.63 -3.59
N PRO A 75 6.98 -0.72 -3.65
CA PRO A 75 5.97 -1.49 -4.38
C PRO A 75 4.55 -1.06 -4.10
N LEU A 76 4.22 -0.77 -2.83
CA LEU A 76 2.91 -0.31 -2.42
C LEU A 76 2.47 0.96 -3.14
N GLN A 77 3.32 1.98 -3.14
CA GLN A 77 3.00 3.24 -3.79
C GLN A 77 2.91 3.09 -5.31
N VAL A 78 3.75 2.25 -5.91
CA VAL A 78 3.72 1.97 -7.36
C VAL A 78 2.45 1.22 -7.76
N VAL A 79 2.01 0.23 -6.98
CA VAL A 79 0.77 -0.51 -7.30
C VAL A 79 -0.46 0.34 -7.07
N ILE A 80 -0.48 1.19 -6.05
CA ILE A 80 -1.52 2.21 -5.89
C ILE A 80 -1.54 3.13 -7.12
N LEU A 81 -0.37 3.59 -7.61
CA LEU A 81 -0.26 4.39 -8.83
C LEU A 81 -0.84 3.68 -10.05
N VAL A 82 -0.48 2.41 -10.26
CA VAL A 82 -1.01 1.58 -11.34
C VAL A 82 -2.54 1.43 -11.23
N ALA A 83 -3.07 1.24 -10.02
CA ALA A 83 -4.50 1.19 -9.75
C ALA A 83 -5.22 2.45 -10.26
N VAL A 84 -4.64 3.62 -9.97
CA VAL A 84 -5.26 4.90 -10.36
C VAL A 84 -5.25 5.06 -11.86
N VAL A 85 -4.11 4.76 -12.49
CA VAL A 85 -3.96 4.87 -13.94
C VAL A 85 -4.96 3.93 -14.62
N GLU A 86 -5.10 2.71 -14.11
CA GLU A 86 -6.04 1.73 -14.62
C GLU A 86 -7.50 2.15 -14.47
N SER A 87 -7.86 2.84 -13.38
CA SER A 87 -9.20 3.39 -13.19
C SER A 87 -9.61 4.41 -14.26
N ILE A 88 -8.62 5.01 -14.93
CA ILE A 88 -8.80 6.04 -15.97
C ILE A 88 -8.62 5.46 -17.37
N TYR A 89 -7.66 4.55 -17.53
CA TYR A 89 -7.25 3.93 -18.78
C TYR A 89 -7.18 2.42 -18.57
N GLU A 90 -8.12 1.68 -19.17
CA GLU A 90 -8.04 0.22 -19.13
C GLU A 90 -6.71 -0.27 -19.70
N ILE A 91 -5.94 -0.97 -18.88
CA ILE A 91 -4.66 -1.55 -19.30
C ILE A 91 -4.97 -2.81 -20.11
N LYS A 92 -4.87 -2.70 -21.44
CA LYS A 92 -5.19 -3.79 -22.39
C LYS A 92 -4.43 -5.10 -22.14
N ASN A 93 -3.19 -5.02 -21.64
CA ASN A 93 -2.32 -6.18 -21.37
C ASN A 93 -1.76 -6.12 -19.94
N PHE A 94 -2.64 -6.30 -18.95
CA PHE A 94 -2.23 -6.29 -17.54
C PHE A 94 -1.19 -7.37 -17.21
N ASP A 95 -1.24 -8.52 -17.88
CA ASP A 95 -0.25 -9.59 -17.74
C ASP A 95 1.19 -9.14 -17.99
N LYS A 96 1.39 -8.34 -19.03
CA LYS A 96 2.71 -7.78 -19.36
C LYS A 96 3.14 -6.76 -18.31
N ALA A 97 2.22 -5.91 -17.86
CA ALA A 97 2.49 -4.94 -16.81
C ALA A 97 2.86 -5.61 -15.48
N PHE A 98 2.15 -6.68 -15.11
CA PHE A 98 2.42 -7.50 -13.93
C PHE A 98 3.82 -8.11 -14.00
N ASN A 99 4.20 -8.75 -15.11
CA ASN A 99 5.52 -9.34 -15.28
C ASN A 99 6.63 -8.29 -15.22
N ILE A 100 6.43 -7.12 -15.85
CA ILE A 100 7.38 -5.99 -15.76
C ILE A 100 7.52 -5.52 -14.32
N PHE A 101 6.41 -5.39 -13.59
CA PHE A 101 6.43 -5.00 -12.18
C PHE A 101 7.23 -5.99 -11.33
N VAL A 102 7.00 -7.29 -11.48
CA VAL A 102 7.74 -8.33 -10.75
C VAL A 102 9.23 -8.30 -11.10
N ALA A 103 9.58 -8.15 -12.38
CA ALA A 103 10.97 -8.04 -12.82
C ALA A 103 11.66 -6.79 -12.25
N LEU A 104 11.00 -5.63 -12.28
CA LEU A 104 11.54 -4.40 -11.70
C LEU A 104 11.67 -4.51 -10.19
N PHE A 105 10.69 -5.09 -9.50
CA PHE A 105 10.75 -5.25 -8.05
C PHE A 105 11.85 -6.21 -7.61
N THR A 106 12.01 -7.34 -8.31
CA THR A 106 13.11 -8.28 -8.05
C THR A 106 14.48 -7.65 -8.31
N LEU A 107 14.62 -6.86 -9.37
CA LEU A 107 15.83 -6.07 -9.63
C LEU A 107 16.08 -5.05 -8.52
N LEU A 108 15.02 -4.37 -8.07
CA LEU A 108 15.10 -3.40 -6.98
C LEU A 108 15.58 -4.07 -5.68
N LEU A 109 15.13 -5.29 -5.38
CA LEU A 109 15.55 -6.05 -4.18
C LEU A 109 17.05 -6.31 -4.14
N LEU A 110 17.74 -6.39 -5.29
CA LEU A 110 19.19 -6.54 -5.32
C LEU A 110 19.93 -5.32 -4.73
N THR A 111 19.31 -4.14 -4.74
CA THR A 111 19.89 -2.92 -4.17
C THR A 111 20.03 -2.97 -2.65
N VAL A 112 19.33 -3.90 -1.98
CA VAL A 112 19.42 -4.11 -0.52
C VAL A 112 20.84 -4.46 -0.06
N PHE A 113 21.61 -5.14 -0.91
CA PHE A 113 23.00 -5.55 -0.62
C PHE A 113 24.02 -4.43 -0.79
N ILE A 114 23.62 -3.24 -1.24
CA ILE A 114 24.52 -2.09 -1.33
C ILE A 114 24.86 -1.63 0.10
N PRO A 115 26.14 -1.47 0.44
CA PRO A 115 26.59 -1.09 1.78
C PRO A 115 26.42 0.43 2.03
N VAL A 116 25.31 1.00 1.57
CA VAL A 116 24.95 2.41 1.71
C VAL A 116 23.48 2.49 2.07
N SER A 117 23.13 3.42 2.97
CA SER A 117 21.73 3.68 3.32
C SER A 117 20.96 4.20 2.11
N LEU A 118 19.89 3.51 1.72
CA LEU A 118 19.03 3.91 0.61
C LEU A 118 18.04 5.03 0.99
N ARG A 119 18.07 5.51 2.24
CA ARG A 119 17.06 6.42 2.81
C ARG A 119 16.83 7.69 2.00
N GLU A 120 17.88 8.44 1.68
CA GLU A 120 17.73 9.75 1.01
C GLU A 120 17.27 9.59 -0.45
N ILE A 121 17.75 8.55 -1.13
CA ILE A 121 17.34 8.22 -2.50
C ILE A 121 15.86 7.82 -2.50
N LEU A 122 15.48 6.87 -1.65
CA LEU A 122 14.11 6.36 -1.59
C LEU A 122 13.13 7.40 -1.06
N LYS A 123 13.55 8.29 -0.16
CA LYS A 123 12.73 9.42 0.31
C LYS A 123 12.27 10.29 -0.86
N SER A 124 13.21 10.69 -1.73
CA SER A 124 12.91 11.51 -2.90
C SER A 124 11.98 10.80 -3.87
N VAL A 125 12.26 9.52 -4.16
CA VAL A 125 11.41 8.69 -5.03
C VAL A 125 9.99 8.56 -4.47
N ARG A 126 9.84 8.29 -3.17
CA ARG A 126 8.53 8.17 -2.51
C ARG A 126 7.72 9.46 -2.58
N ILE A 127 8.36 10.62 -2.40
CA ILE A 127 7.69 11.92 -2.51
C ILE A 127 7.16 12.13 -3.93
N LEU A 128 7.96 11.83 -4.96
CA LEU A 128 7.55 11.94 -6.35
C LEU A 128 6.37 11.01 -6.69
N ILE A 129 6.43 9.74 -6.24
CA ILE A 129 5.34 8.79 -6.47
C ILE A 129 4.08 9.23 -5.72
N ALA A 130 4.18 9.66 -4.46
CA ALA A 130 3.04 10.13 -3.69
C ALA A 130 2.37 11.35 -4.34
N ALA A 131 3.15 12.33 -4.81
CA ALA A 131 2.64 13.48 -5.54
C ALA A 131 1.92 13.06 -6.83
N ALA A 132 2.48 12.11 -7.58
CA ALA A 132 1.85 11.56 -8.78
C ALA A 132 0.53 10.84 -8.46
N VAL A 133 0.50 10.03 -7.40
CA VAL A 133 -0.72 9.32 -6.95
C VAL A 133 -1.83 10.31 -6.61
N ILE A 134 -1.53 11.37 -5.85
CA ILE A 134 -2.51 12.41 -5.49
C ILE A 134 -3.03 13.12 -6.75
N ALA A 135 -2.12 13.57 -7.62
CA ALA A 135 -2.49 14.28 -8.85
C ALA A 135 -3.38 13.44 -9.77
N ILE A 136 -3.03 12.17 -9.97
CA ILE A 136 -3.79 11.26 -10.84
C ILE A 136 -5.12 10.87 -10.19
N ALA A 137 -5.18 10.74 -8.85
CA ALA A 137 -6.44 10.44 -8.17
C ALA A 137 -7.43 11.61 -8.27
N LEU A 138 -6.95 12.85 -8.12
CA LEU A 138 -7.75 14.06 -8.37
C LEU A 138 -8.22 14.12 -9.82
N TYR A 139 -7.34 13.85 -10.77
CA TYR A 139 -7.70 13.78 -12.18
C TYR A 139 -8.73 12.67 -12.48
N SER A 140 -8.58 11.49 -11.87
CA SER A 140 -9.54 10.37 -11.99
C SER A 140 -10.92 10.80 -11.52
N LEU A 141 -11.02 11.48 -10.38
CA LEU A 141 -12.28 11.99 -9.85
C LEU A 141 -12.95 12.96 -10.82
N ILE A 142 -12.21 13.95 -11.34
CA ILE A 142 -12.74 14.96 -12.26
C ILE A 142 -13.23 14.32 -13.56
N LYS A 143 -12.47 13.36 -14.11
CA LYS A 143 -12.75 12.74 -15.40
C LYS A 143 -13.86 11.69 -15.34
N THR A 144 -13.78 10.77 -14.38
CA THR A 144 -14.68 9.61 -14.32
C THR A 144 -15.97 9.88 -13.56
N LYS A 145 -15.92 10.76 -12.54
CA LYS A 145 -17.04 11.06 -11.62
C LYS A 145 -17.71 9.81 -11.01
N LYS A 146 -16.99 8.69 -10.94
CA LYS A 146 -17.49 7.43 -10.39
C LYS A 146 -17.33 7.41 -8.86
N PRO A 147 -18.24 6.73 -8.13
CA PRO A 147 -18.11 6.57 -6.68
C PRO A 147 -16.81 5.83 -6.29
N SER A 148 -16.33 4.89 -7.10
CA SER A 148 -15.05 4.22 -6.89
C SER A 148 -13.87 5.20 -6.84
N SER A 149 -13.87 6.23 -7.69
CA SER A 149 -12.83 7.27 -7.72
C SER A 149 -12.85 8.16 -6.48
N VAL A 150 -14.03 8.39 -5.89
CA VAL A 150 -14.18 9.10 -4.60
C VAL A 150 -13.61 8.26 -3.46
N MET A 151 -14.01 6.98 -3.37
CA MET A 151 -13.51 6.05 -2.34
C MET A 151 -11.99 5.94 -2.40
N PHE A 152 -11.45 5.87 -3.62
CA PHE A 152 -10.02 5.80 -3.82
C PHE A 152 -9.28 7.07 -3.36
N LEU A 153 -9.82 8.27 -3.65
CA LEU A 153 -9.26 9.52 -3.16
C LEU A 153 -9.26 9.58 -1.63
N PHE A 154 -10.36 9.16 -0.98
CA PHE A 154 -10.42 9.10 0.48
C PHE A 154 -9.39 8.13 1.06
N SER A 155 -9.17 6.98 0.41
CA SER A 155 -8.11 6.06 0.80
C SER A 155 -6.73 6.72 0.80
N ILE A 156 -6.40 7.49 -0.25
CA ILE A 156 -5.12 8.21 -0.34
C ILE A 156 -5.00 9.26 0.77
N VAL A 157 -6.07 10.02 1.05
CA VAL A 157 -6.07 10.99 2.15
C VAL A 157 -5.83 10.29 3.47
N CYS A 158 -6.52 9.17 3.74
CA CYS A 158 -6.33 8.37 4.94
C CYS A 158 -4.89 7.86 5.07
N PHE A 159 -4.29 7.28 4.01
CA PHE A 159 -2.89 6.83 4.06
C PHE A 159 -1.89 7.97 4.24
N SER A 160 -2.17 9.14 3.68
CA SER A 160 -1.33 10.34 3.84
C SER A 160 -1.37 10.84 5.28
N VAL A 161 -2.58 10.96 5.86
CA VAL A 161 -2.77 11.30 7.27
C VAL A 161 -2.04 10.28 8.15
N ALA A 162 -2.24 8.98 7.90
CA ALA A 162 -1.63 7.90 8.67
C ALA A 162 -0.08 7.99 8.68
N GLY A 163 0.52 8.23 7.52
CA GLY A 163 1.97 8.42 7.41
C GLY A 163 2.47 9.64 8.20
N THR A 164 1.79 10.78 8.09
CA THR A 164 2.16 11.98 8.87
C THR A 164 1.98 11.79 10.37
N SER A 165 0.90 11.11 10.80
CA SER A 165 0.64 10.81 12.20
C SER A 165 1.69 9.87 12.79
N THR A 166 2.18 8.90 12.01
CA THR A 166 3.25 7.98 12.44
C THR A 166 4.55 8.72 12.69
N VAL A 167 4.91 9.69 11.85
CA VAL A 167 6.11 10.52 12.03
C VAL A 167 5.99 11.44 13.25
N ASN A 168 4.78 11.92 13.55
CA ASN A 168 4.51 12.82 14.67
C ASN A 168 4.17 12.08 15.99
N ASN A 169 4.38 10.77 16.07
CA ASN A 169 4.04 9.93 17.24
C ASN A 169 2.57 9.99 17.68
N LEU A 170 1.65 10.24 16.74
CA LEU A 170 0.19 10.20 16.97
C LEU A 170 -0.34 8.81 16.62
N THR A 171 0.01 7.81 17.43
CA THR A 171 -0.23 6.38 17.15
C THR A 171 -1.70 6.06 16.89
N GLU A 172 -2.62 6.56 17.73
CA GLU A 172 -4.06 6.29 17.59
C GLU A 172 -4.62 6.80 16.26
N LEU A 173 -4.26 8.03 15.89
CA LEU A 173 -4.67 8.64 14.63
C LEU A 173 -4.07 7.90 13.42
N ALA A 174 -2.83 7.44 13.53
CA ALA A 174 -2.18 6.64 12.49
C ALA A 174 -2.90 5.30 12.28
N VAL A 175 -3.14 4.55 13.37
CA VAL A 175 -3.82 3.26 13.36
C VAL A 175 -5.23 3.38 12.78
N PHE A 176 -6.00 4.37 13.24
CA PHE A 176 -7.34 4.66 12.72
C PHE A 176 -7.29 4.97 11.23
N SER A 177 -6.39 5.86 10.81
CA SER A 177 -6.30 6.31 9.42
C SER A 177 -5.84 5.18 8.48
N TYR A 178 -4.88 4.34 8.87
CA TYR A 178 -4.50 3.15 8.10
C TYR A 178 -5.69 2.20 7.92
N THR A 179 -6.39 1.89 9.02
CA THR A 179 -7.54 0.97 9.02
C THR A 179 -8.65 1.47 8.09
N VAL A 180 -9.04 2.74 8.22
CA VAL A 180 -10.07 3.36 7.36
C VAL A 180 -9.59 3.45 5.91
N GLY A 181 -8.31 3.75 5.68
CA GLY A 181 -7.71 3.76 4.34
C GLY A 181 -7.90 2.44 3.61
N TYR A 182 -7.64 1.32 4.29
CA TYR A 182 -7.86 -0.03 3.75
C TYR A 182 -9.33 -0.34 3.47
N VAL A 183 -10.26 0.11 4.32
CA VAL A 183 -11.71 -0.01 4.07
C VAL A 183 -12.09 0.69 2.76
N PHE A 184 -11.60 1.91 2.55
CA PHE A 184 -11.87 2.63 1.30
C PHE A 184 -11.23 1.98 0.07
N VAL A 185 -10.05 1.36 0.19
CA VAL A 185 -9.50 0.55 -0.92
C VAL A 185 -10.43 -0.61 -1.22
N ALA A 186 -10.85 -1.38 -0.22
CA ALA A 186 -11.76 -2.50 -0.39
C ALA A 186 -13.06 -2.09 -1.08
N LEU A 187 -13.64 -0.95 -0.68
CA LEU A 187 -14.84 -0.37 -1.29
C LEU A 187 -14.63 0.07 -2.74
N THR A 188 -13.43 0.54 -3.09
CA THR A 188 -13.11 0.90 -4.49
C THR A 188 -13.32 -0.30 -5.40
N PHE A 189 -12.88 -1.49 -4.97
CA PHE A 189 -13.03 -2.72 -5.75
C PHE A 189 -14.43 -3.31 -5.67
N SER A 190 -15.13 -3.26 -4.54
CA SER A 190 -16.52 -3.75 -4.47
C SER A 190 -17.46 -2.97 -5.39
N VAL A 191 -17.34 -1.63 -5.39
CA VAL A 191 -18.17 -0.74 -6.21
C VAL A 191 -17.77 -0.79 -7.68
N SER A 192 -16.49 -0.98 -7.99
CA SER A 192 -15.99 -1.13 -9.37
C SER A 192 -16.36 -2.47 -10.01
N LEU A 193 -16.52 -3.54 -9.23
CA LEU A 193 -16.71 -4.90 -9.75
C LEU A 193 -18.19 -5.31 -9.90
N GLY A 194 -19.14 -4.42 -9.60
CA GLY A 194 -20.56 -4.71 -9.81
C GLY A 194 -21.04 -5.97 -9.09
N TYR A 195 -20.54 -6.22 -7.88
CA TYR A 195 -21.14 -7.21 -6.99
C TYR A 195 -22.36 -6.56 -6.32
N GLU A 196 -23.47 -6.52 -7.06
CA GLU A 196 -24.81 -6.65 -6.46
C GLU A 196 -25.07 -8.11 -6.09
#